data_AF-A0A933HNJ4-F1
#
_entry.id   AF-A0A933HNJ4-F1
#
_cell.length_a   1.000
_cell.length_b   1.000
_cell.length_c   1.000
_cell.angle_alpha   90.00
_cell.angle_beta   90.00
_cell.angle_gamma   90.00
#
_symmetry.space_group_name_H-M   'P 1'
#
loop_
_entity.id
_entity.type
_entity.pdbx_description
1 polymer ?
#
loop_
_entity_poly.entity_id
_entity_poly.type
_entity_poly.pdbx_seq_one_letter_code
_entity_poly.pdbx_strand_id
1 'polypeptide(L)'
;MTILVETNVPDTGRLALHVHADMQINVSATEAQQRVTRFVHAQLSSQMHGALPQLIHKERAYWQVPVQLTLPSIGDAGTVGTLTVDVETGEMNTAPAVLADIEKNAEQLAARQP
;
A
#
# COMPACT_ATOMS: atom_id res chain seq x y z
N MET A 1 -4.27 8.46 -12.32
CA MET A 1 -5.15 7.73 -11.39
C MET A 1 -5.55 6.44 -12.08
N THR A 2 -5.19 5.30 -11.52
CA THR A 2 -5.50 3.96 -12.06
C THR A 2 -6.43 3.27 -11.06
N ILE A 3 -7.57 2.75 -11.54
CA ILE A 3 -8.54 2.02 -10.71
C ILE A 3 -8.38 0.53 -11.05
N LEU A 4 -8.00 -0.29 -10.07
CA LEU A 4 -7.93 -1.74 -10.21
C LEU A 4 -9.24 -2.36 -9.73
N VAL A 5 -9.85 -3.20 -10.55
CA VAL A 5 -11.09 -3.93 -10.23
C VAL A 5 -10.77 -5.42 -10.20
N GLU A 6 -10.79 -6.02 -9.01
CA GLU A 6 -10.63 -7.47 -8.82
C GLU A 6 -12.01 -8.13 -8.77
N THR A 7 -12.32 -8.97 -9.76
CA THR A 7 -13.58 -9.71 -9.83
C THR A 7 -13.40 -11.06 -10.52
N ASN A 8 -14.23 -12.05 -10.18
CA ASN A 8 -14.26 -13.32 -10.89
C ASN A 8 -14.95 -13.14 -12.24
N VAL A 9 -14.17 -13.31 -13.31
CA VAL A 9 -14.64 -13.15 -14.70
C VAL A 9 -15.04 -14.52 -15.26
N PRO A 10 -16.15 -14.64 -16.02
CA PRO A 10 -16.53 -15.91 -16.64
C PRO A 10 -15.53 -16.36 -17.72
N ASP A 11 -15.30 -17.69 -17.80
CA ASP A 11 -14.34 -18.30 -18.73
C ASP A 11 -14.74 -18.15 -20.21
N THR A 12 -16.03 -18.01 -20.53
CA THR A 12 -16.54 -17.71 -21.88
C THR A 12 -17.83 -16.87 -21.82
N GLY A 13 -18.13 -16.12 -22.89
CA GLY A 13 -19.38 -15.35 -23.04
C GLY A 13 -19.19 -13.83 -22.97
N ARG A 14 -20.28 -13.10 -22.70
CA ARG A 14 -20.27 -11.63 -22.61
C ARG A 14 -20.13 -11.19 -21.16
N LEU A 15 -19.07 -10.44 -20.86
CA LEU A 15 -18.95 -9.65 -19.64
C LEU A 15 -19.35 -8.20 -19.94
N ALA A 16 -20.38 -7.70 -19.26
CA ALA A 16 -20.71 -6.27 -19.23
C ALA A 16 -20.42 -5.75 -17.82
N LEU A 17 -19.46 -4.84 -17.69
CA LEU A 17 -19.06 -4.25 -16.41
C LEU A 17 -19.44 -2.76 -16.41
N HIS A 18 -20.35 -2.39 -15.51
CA HIS A 18 -20.74 -1.01 -15.26
C HIS A 18 -20.23 -0.62 -13.88
N VAL A 19 -19.14 0.15 -13.82
CA VAL A 19 -18.57 0.62 -12.55
C VAL A 19 -19.14 1.99 -12.23
N HIS A 20 -20.12 2.03 -11.32
CA HIS A 20 -20.56 3.26 -10.67
C HIS A 20 -20.03 3.24 -9.23
N ALA A 21 -19.00 4.05 -8.98
CA ALA A 21 -18.44 4.23 -7.65
C ALA A 21 -18.66 5.68 -7.22
N ASP A 22 -19.54 5.86 -6.25
CA ASP A 22 -19.69 7.12 -5.52
C ASP A 22 -19.06 6.90 -4.13
N MET A 23 -17.96 7.61 -3.86
CA MET A 23 -17.23 7.49 -2.62
C MET A 23 -16.75 8.85 -2.16
N GLN A 24 -16.75 9.06 -0.86
CA GLN A 24 -16.21 10.28 -0.28
C GLN A 24 -14.73 10.07 0.06
N ILE A 25 -13.85 10.86 -0.55
CA ILE A 25 -12.41 10.85 -0.26
C ILE A 25 -12.11 11.99 0.71
N ASN A 26 -11.95 11.66 1.99
CA ASN A 26 -11.58 12.64 3.03
C ASN A 26 -10.07 12.71 3.23
N VAL A 27 -9.36 11.60 2.97
CA VAL A 27 -7.91 11.51 3.05
C VAL A 27 -7.34 11.50 1.65
N SER A 28 -6.45 12.44 1.33
CA SER A 28 -5.79 12.48 0.02
C SER A 28 -4.70 11.40 -0.11
N ALA A 29 -4.32 11.06 -1.35
CA ALA A 29 -3.19 10.14 -1.59
C ALA A 29 -1.91 10.65 -0.92
N THR A 30 -1.58 11.93 -1.04
CA THR A 30 -0.39 12.52 -0.40
C THR A 30 -0.45 12.40 1.12
N GLU A 31 -1.62 12.62 1.71
CA GLU A 31 -1.81 12.47 3.16
C GLU A 31 -1.64 11.01 3.60
N ALA A 32 -2.22 10.06 2.87
CA ALA A 32 -2.06 8.63 3.11
C ALA A 32 -0.58 8.21 3.03
N GLN A 33 0.13 8.65 1.99
CA GLN A 33 1.57 8.41 1.83
C GLN A 33 2.36 8.95 3.02
N GLN A 34 2.10 10.20 3.42
CA GLN A 34 2.79 10.83 4.54
C GLN A 34 2.50 10.13 5.88
N ARG A 35 1.26 9.68 6.11
CA ARG A 35 0.88 8.91 7.31
C ARG A 35 1.66 7.60 7.36
N VAL A 36 1.69 6.86 6.26
CA VAL A 36 2.43 5.60 6.16
C VAL A 36 3.93 5.83 6.34
N THR A 37 4.52 6.82 5.66
CA THR A 37 5.94 7.18 5.83
C THR A 37 6.27 7.47 7.28
N ARG A 38 5.50 8.32 7.97
CA ARG A 38 5.76 8.64 9.39
C ARG A 38 5.63 7.41 10.27
N PHE A 39 4.64 6.57 10.02
CA PHE A 39 4.41 5.36 10.80
C PHE A 39 5.56 4.36 10.66
N VAL A 40 5.91 3.95 9.43
CA VAL A 40 6.96 2.95 9.22
C VAL A 40 8.33 3.46 9.65
N HIS A 41 8.60 4.76 9.45
CA HIS A 41 9.84 5.39 9.92
C HIS A 41 9.96 5.33 11.45
N ALA A 42 8.86 5.56 12.17
CA ALA A 42 8.87 5.61 13.63
C ALA A 42 8.78 4.23 14.29
N GLN A 43 8.05 3.29 13.68
CA GLN A 43 7.72 2.00 14.30
C GLN A 43 8.57 0.83 13.81
N LEU A 44 9.05 0.88 12.56
CA LEU A 44 9.78 -0.24 11.95
C LEU A 44 11.25 0.13 11.70
N SER A 45 11.51 1.15 10.88
CA SER A 45 12.89 1.56 10.55
C SER A 45 12.94 2.93 9.88
N SER A 46 13.94 3.74 10.21
CA SER A 46 14.21 5.01 9.53
C SER A 46 14.60 4.86 8.06
N GLN A 47 14.91 3.64 7.62
CA GLN A 47 15.19 3.28 6.23
C GLN A 47 13.92 2.95 5.44
N MET A 48 12.73 3.13 6.00
CA MET A 48 11.47 2.85 5.31
C MET A 48 10.64 4.10 5.07
N HIS A 49 9.94 4.13 3.94
CA HIS A 49 8.96 5.17 3.64
C HIS A 49 7.81 4.65 2.76
N GLY A 50 6.71 5.39 2.73
CA GLY A 50 5.62 5.15 1.80
C GLY A 50 5.95 5.65 0.39
N ALA A 51 5.69 4.83 -0.62
CA ALA A 51 5.70 5.20 -2.03
C ALA A 51 4.35 5.73 -2.49
N LEU A 52 4.24 6.01 -3.80
CA LEU A 52 3.01 6.50 -4.44
C LEU A 52 1.83 5.57 -4.19
N PRO A 53 0.73 6.06 -3.57
CA PRO A 53 -0.44 5.24 -3.30
C PRO A 53 -1.27 4.93 -4.54
N GLN A 54 -1.98 3.81 -4.49
CA GLN A 54 -3.00 3.43 -5.47
C GLN A 54 -4.37 3.36 -4.79
N LEU A 55 -5.41 3.85 -5.46
CA LEU A 55 -6.78 3.73 -4.95
C LEU A 55 -7.30 2.33 -5.27
N ILE A 56 -7.65 1.57 -4.25
CA ILE A 56 -8.28 0.25 -4.38
C ILE A 56 -9.69 0.29 -3.79
N HIS A 57 -10.61 -0.43 -4.41
CA HIS A 57 -11.98 -0.56 -3.93
C HIS A 57 -12.32 -2.03 -3.74
N LYS A 58 -12.53 -2.43 -2.48
CA LYS A 58 -12.97 -3.77 -2.06
C LYS A 58 -14.37 -3.64 -1.44
N GLU A 59 -14.51 -3.95 -0.14
CA GLU A 59 -15.70 -3.64 0.64
C GLU A 59 -15.79 -2.13 0.95
N ARG A 60 -14.63 -1.48 1.05
CA ARG A 60 -14.45 -0.02 1.17
C ARG A 60 -13.32 0.43 0.26
N ALA A 61 -13.18 1.75 0.11
CA ALA A 61 -12.08 2.35 -0.61
C ALA A 61 -10.88 2.59 0.29
N TYR A 62 -9.69 2.24 -0.19
CA TYR A 62 -8.43 2.41 0.52
C TYR A 62 -7.37 3.01 -0.40
N TRP A 63 -6.50 3.83 0.17
CA TRP A 63 -5.19 4.08 -0.38
C TRP A 63 -4.28 2.92 -0.02
N GLN A 64 -3.89 2.16 -1.03
CA GLN A 64 -2.86 1.15 -0.92
C GLN A 64 -1.49 1.81 -1.10
N VAL A 65 -0.69 1.88 -0.03
CA VAL A 65 0.61 2.55 -0.01
C VAL A 65 1.72 1.49 0.07
N PRO A 66 2.52 1.30 -0.99
CA PRO A 66 3.68 0.42 -0.93
C PRO A 66 4.72 0.99 0.04
N VAL A 67 5.33 0.13 0.86
CA VAL A 67 6.44 0.47 1.76
C VAL A 67 7.74 0.14 1.05
N GLN A 68 8.57 1.15 0.81
CA GLN A 68 9.91 0.99 0.24
C GLN A 68 10.95 0.91 1.36
N LEU A 69 11.93 0.04 1.16
CA LEU A 69 13.18 0.06 1.90
C LEU A 69 14.22 0.87 1.11
N THR A 70 14.90 1.79 1.77
CA THR A 70 15.98 2.60 1.22
C THR A 70 17.28 2.25 1.94
N LEU A 71 18.32 1.90 1.17
CA LEU A 71 19.65 1.62 1.69
C LEU A 71 20.62 2.76 1.37
N PRO A 72 21.55 3.13 2.28
CA PRO A 72 22.47 4.24 2.05
C PRO A 72 23.31 4.14 0.78
N SER A 73 23.64 2.92 0.33
CA SER A 73 24.50 2.66 -0.83
C SER A 73 23.79 2.79 -2.17
N ILE A 74 22.49 2.50 -2.25
CA ILE A 74 21.76 2.36 -3.52
C ILE A 74 20.46 3.17 -3.60
N GLY A 75 20.06 3.85 -2.52
CA GLY A 75 18.75 4.49 -2.46
C GLY A 75 17.64 3.44 -2.30
N ASP A 76 16.55 3.58 -3.03
CA ASP A 76 15.39 2.69 -2.91
C ASP A 76 15.76 1.27 -3.37
N ALA A 77 15.87 0.35 -2.41
CA ALA A 77 16.23 -1.04 -2.60
C ALA A 77 15.04 -1.90 -3.05
N GLY A 78 13.81 -1.46 -2.75
CA GLY A 78 12.59 -2.07 -3.26
C GLY A 78 11.43 -2.14 -2.25
N THR A 79 10.28 -2.62 -2.74
CA THR A 79 9.06 -2.76 -1.95
C THR A 79 9.16 -3.94 -0.99
N VAL A 80 8.93 -3.70 0.30
CA VAL A 80 8.96 -4.72 1.37
C VAL A 80 7.57 -5.08 1.90
N GLY A 81 6.56 -4.33 1.48
CA GLY A 81 5.16 -4.66 1.71
C GLY A 81 4.27 -3.48 1.41
N THR A 82 3.07 -3.50 1.97
CA THR A 82 2.03 -2.53 1.63
C THR A 82 1.14 -2.29 2.85
N LEU A 83 0.83 -1.02 3.12
CA LEU A 83 -0.17 -0.65 4.12
C LEU A 83 -1.38 -0.01 3.44
N THR A 84 -2.57 -0.29 3.94
CA THR A 84 -3.81 0.32 3.46
C THR A 84 -4.27 1.41 4.42
N VAL A 85 -4.66 2.56 3.88
CA VAL A 85 -5.27 3.68 4.60
C VAL A 85 -6.70 3.83 4.11
N ASP A 86 -7.69 3.74 4.99
CA ASP A 86 -9.09 3.97 4.64
C ASP A 86 -9.29 5.42 4.17
N VAL A 87 -9.94 5.62 3.01
CA VAL A 87 -10.03 6.96 2.38
C VAL A 87 -10.98 7.91 3.09
N GLU A 88 -11.88 7.40 3.93
CA GLU A 88 -12.89 8.18 4.65
C GLU A 88 -12.41 8.55 6.06
N THR A 89 -11.79 7.59 6.75
CA THR A 89 -11.39 7.71 8.16
C THR A 89 -9.91 7.97 8.35
N GLY A 90 -9.08 7.55 7.39
CA GLY A 90 -7.63 7.57 7.50
C GLY A 90 -7.05 6.52 8.44
N GLU A 91 -7.83 5.53 8.84
CA GLU A 91 -7.37 4.38 9.61
C GLU A 91 -6.39 3.54 8.78
N MET A 92 -5.27 3.15 9.39
CA MET A 92 -4.26 2.31 8.76
C MET A 92 -4.41 0.86 9.22
N ASN A 93 -4.28 -0.09 8.30
CA ASN A 93 -4.14 -1.50 8.67
C ASN A 93 -2.73 -1.75 9.24
N THR A 94 -2.59 -1.66 10.55
CA THR A 94 -1.34 -1.88 11.28
C THR A 94 -1.38 -3.18 12.10
N ALA A 95 -2.13 -4.18 11.61
CA ALA A 95 -2.20 -5.48 12.27
C ALA A 95 -0.79 -6.07 12.48
N PRO A 96 -0.46 -6.63 13.66
CA PRO A 96 0.90 -7.10 13.97
C PRO A 96 1.47 -8.08 12.94
N ALA A 97 0.64 -8.94 12.36
CA ALA A 97 1.05 -9.86 11.31
C ALA A 97 1.56 -9.14 10.05
N VAL A 98 0.88 -8.07 9.64
CA VAL A 98 1.28 -7.26 8.46
C VAL A 98 2.63 -6.58 8.71
N LEU A 99 2.84 -6.07 9.92
CA LEU A 99 4.09 -5.41 10.30
C LEU A 99 5.25 -6.40 10.34
N ALA A 100 5.04 -7.57 10.94
CA ALA A 100 6.04 -8.63 10.99
C ALA A 100 6.43 -9.12 9.58
N ASP A 101 5.47 -9.21 8.66
CA ASP A 101 5.75 -9.56 7.27
C ASP A 101 6.60 -8.48 6.57
N ILE A 102 6.32 -7.19 6.80
CA ILE A 102 7.12 -6.08 6.27
C ILE A 102 8.57 -6.13 6.78
N GLU A 103 8.75 -6.32 8.09
CA GLU A 103 10.09 -6.43 8.70
C GLU A 103 10.86 -7.62 8.13
N LYS A 104 10.24 -8.79 8.08
CA LYS A 104 10.83 -10.00 7.52
C LYS A 104 11.25 -9.81 6.05
N ASN A 105 10.39 -9.19 5.25
CA ASN A 105 10.71 -8.92 3.84
C ASN A 105 11.86 -7.91 3.70
N ALA A 106 11.95 -6.93 4.59
CA ALA A 106 13.04 -5.98 4.61
C ALA A 106 14.39 -6.63 4.97
N GLU A 107 14.42 -7.50 5.97
CA GLU A 107 15.61 -8.28 6.32
C GLU A 107 16.07 -9.15 5.15
N GLN A 108 15.13 -9.85 4.51
CA GLN A 108 15.43 -10.68 3.34
C GLN A 108 15.94 -9.87 2.15
N LEU A 109 15.36 -8.69 1.92
CA LEU A 109 15.78 -7.81 0.84
C LEU A 109 17.18 -7.26 1.12
N ALA A 110 17.45 -6.78 2.33
CA ALA A 110 18.75 -6.27 2.73
C ALA A 110 19.86 -7.34 2.63
N ALA A 111 19.57 -8.58 3.05
CA ALA A 111 20.52 -9.69 2.97
C ALA A 111 20.89 -10.12 1.54
N ARG A 112 20.10 -9.72 0.53
CA ARG A 112 20.34 -10.03 -0.89
C ARG A 112 21.08 -8.92 -1.62
N GLN A 113 21.27 -7.75 -0.99
CA GLN A 113 21.99 -6.65 -1.61
C GLN A 113 23.51 -6.89 -1.47
N PRO A 114 24.29 -6.62 -2.53
CA PRO A 114 25.74 -6.84 -2.56
C PRO A 114 26.52 -5.90 -1.62
#